data_AF-A0A7C7YJR5-F1
#
_entry.id   AF-A0A7C7YJR5-F1
#
_cell.length_a   1.000
_cell.length_b   1.000
_cell.length_c   1.000
_cell.angle_alpha   90.00
_cell.angle_beta   90.00
_cell.angle_gamma   90.00
#
_symmetry.space_group_name_H-M   'P 1'
#
loop_
_entity.id
_entity.type
_entity.pdbx_description
1 polymer ?
#
loop_
_entity_poly.entity_id
_entity_poly.type
_entity_poly.pdbx_seq_one_letter_code
_entity_poly.pdbx_strand_id
1 'polypeptide(L)'
;MTIVQETIPEALGRDVEAARDWFNQTEEIDFEVTGIVEPEAALDASGTREIRLVLCSGDRCECRSFSVTAKDGSYEVALLDDDPVGEVQGSLPAELDPPPGALRRWLDVVQDRHAFVLLIFYRGYW
;
A
#
# COMPACT_ATOMS: atom_id res chain seq x y z
N MET A 1 -13.78 4.15 4.85
CA MET A 1 -12.71 3.34 5.46
C MET A 1 -12.02 2.67 4.30
N THR A 2 -10.80 3.09 4.00
CA THR A 2 -10.04 2.60 2.85
C THR A 2 -9.57 1.18 3.14
N ILE A 3 -9.75 0.25 2.19
CA ILE A 3 -9.40 -1.17 2.34
C ILE A 3 -8.13 -1.45 1.51
N VAL A 4 -7.10 -1.95 2.18
CA VAL A 4 -5.88 -2.45 1.54
C VAL A 4 -5.94 -3.97 1.48
N GLN A 5 -5.63 -4.54 0.33
CA GLN A 5 -5.56 -5.98 0.10
C GLN A 5 -4.12 -6.37 -0.26
N GLU A 6 -3.52 -7.27 0.51
CA GLU A 6 -2.18 -7.82 0.21
C GLU A 6 -2.21 -8.74 -1.03
N THR A 7 -3.35 -9.37 -1.28
CA THR A 7 -3.54 -10.25 -2.44
C THR A 7 -4.09 -9.47 -3.62
N ILE A 8 -3.32 -9.40 -4.70
CA ILE A 8 -3.74 -8.77 -5.96
C ILE A 8 -4.77 -9.67 -6.65
N PRO A 9 -5.97 -9.15 -6.99
CA PRO A 9 -6.93 -9.89 -7.80
C PRO A 9 -6.35 -10.30 -9.15
N GLU A 10 -6.50 -11.57 -9.55
CA GLU A 10 -5.93 -12.09 -10.81
C GLU A 10 -6.34 -11.26 -12.04
N ALA A 11 -7.56 -10.72 -12.05
CA ALA A 11 -8.09 -9.90 -13.13
C ALA A 11 -7.36 -8.56 -13.34
N LEU A 12 -6.63 -8.08 -12.32
CA LEU A 12 -5.80 -6.87 -12.37
C LEU A 12 -4.30 -7.19 -12.51
N GLY A 13 -3.90 -8.46 -12.48
CA GLY A 13 -2.50 -8.85 -12.38
C GLY A 13 -1.60 -8.24 -13.47
N ARG A 14 -2.07 -8.20 -14.72
CA ARG A 14 -1.31 -7.59 -15.82
C ARG A 14 -1.25 -6.07 -15.76
N ASP A 15 -2.30 -5.42 -15.26
CA ASP A 15 -2.33 -3.97 -15.11
C ASP A 15 -1.35 -3.54 -14.01
N VAL A 16 -1.31 -4.31 -12.92
CA VAL A 16 -0.39 -4.12 -11.79
C VAL A 16 1.06 -4.34 -12.21
N GLU A 17 1.34 -5.40 -12.98
CA GLU A 17 2.68 -5.64 -13.52
C GLU A 17 3.14 -4.50 -14.44
N ALA A 18 2.26 -4.06 -15.35
CA ALA A 18 2.56 -2.93 -16.23
C ALA A 18 2.83 -1.63 -15.45
N ALA A 19 2.05 -1.35 -14.41
CA ALA A 19 2.25 -0.17 -13.57
C ALA A 19 3.55 -0.23 -12.77
N ARG A 20 3.87 -1.38 -12.17
CA ARG A 20 5.14 -1.60 -11.45
C ARG A 20 6.33 -1.40 -12.39
N ASP A 21 6.32 -2.06 -13.54
CA ASP A 21 7.44 -2.03 -14.48
C ASP A 21 7.68 -0.62 -15.01
N TRP A 22 6.60 0.13 -15.28
CA TRP A 22 6.67 1.54 -15.65
C TRP A 22 7.24 2.41 -14.52
N PHE A 23 6.79 2.19 -13.28
CA PHE A 23 7.26 2.96 -12.12
C PHE A 23 8.73 2.70 -11.81
N ASN A 24 9.17 1.43 -11.81
CA ASN A 24 10.57 1.07 -11.57
C ASN A 24 11.51 1.63 -12.64
N GLN A 25 11.07 1.70 -13.90
CA GLN A 25 11.81 2.35 -14.97
C GLN A 25 11.92 3.87 -14.78
N THR A 26 10.87 4.50 -14.22
CA THR A 26 10.81 5.95 -14.00
C THR A 26 11.66 6.39 -12.81
N GLU A 27 11.61 5.64 -11.71
CA GLU A 27 12.35 5.94 -10.47
C GLU A 27 13.77 5.37 -10.46
N GLU A 28 14.13 4.50 -11.42
CA GLU A 28 15.39 3.73 -11.44
C GLU A 28 15.65 2.93 -10.15
N ILE A 29 14.57 2.51 -9.47
CA ILE A 29 14.56 1.75 -8.22
C ILE A 29 13.64 0.54 -8.40
N ASP A 30 14.00 -0.60 -7.81
CA ASP A 30 13.23 -1.83 -7.90
C ASP A 30 12.20 -1.93 -6.76
N PHE A 31 10.99 -1.42 -6.98
CA PHE A 31 9.87 -1.59 -6.06
C PHE A 31 9.08 -2.88 -6.35
N GLU A 32 8.68 -3.55 -5.28
CA GLU A 32 7.73 -4.66 -5.29
C GLU A 32 6.33 -4.18 -4.95
N VAL A 33 5.30 -4.77 -5.57
CA VAL A 33 3.91 -4.51 -5.20
C VAL A 33 3.54 -5.39 -4.01
N THR A 34 3.25 -4.78 -2.87
CA THR A 34 2.89 -5.48 -1.62
C THR A 34 1.39 -5.41 -1.32
N GLY A 35 0.64 -4.57 -2.04
CA GLY A 35 -0.80 -4.52 -1.93
C GLY A 35 -1.48 -3.61 -2.94
N ILE A 36 -2.81 -3.71 -2.97
CA ILE A 36 -3.70 -2.87 -3.77
C ILE A 36 -4.79 -2.28 -2.88
N VAL A 37 -5.13 -1.02 -3.15
CA VAL A 37 -6.12 -0.27 -2.38
C VAL A 37 -7.41 -0.19 -3.17
N GLU A 38 -8.53 -0.59 -2.55
CA GLU A 38 -9.89 -0.51 -3.11
C GLU A 38 -10.00 -1.02 -4.57
N PRO A 39 -9.57 -2.27 -4.86
CA PRO A 39 -9.49 -2.80 -6.23
C PRO A 39 -10.85 -2.92 -6.93
N GLU A 40 -11.96 -2.86 -6.20
CA GLU A 40 -13.31 -3.06 -6.73
C GLU A 40 -13.64 -2.05 -7.84
N ALA A 41 -13.25 -0.79 -7.68
CA ALA A 41 -13.48 0.24 -8.69
C ALA A 41 -12.72 -0.05 -10.00
N ALA A 42 -11.50 -0.58 -9.90
CA ALA A 42 -10.70 -0.97 -11.06
C ALA A 42 -11.24 -2.23 -11.74
N LEU A 43 -11.79 -3.18 -10.95
CA LEU A 43 -12.40 -4.41 -11.45
C LEU A 43 -13.68 -4.13 -12.24
N ASP A 44 -14.48 -3.16 -11.81
CA ASP A 44 -15.73 -2.78 -12.47
C ASP A 44 -15.53 -1.87 -13.70
N ALA A 45 -14.33 -1.28 -13.86
CA ALA A 45 -14.02 -0.38 -14.96
C ALA A 45 -13.85 -1.11 -16.31
N SER A 46 -14.55 -0.63 -17.33
CA SER A 46 -14.36 -1.05 -18.72
C SER A 46 -13.49 -0.03 -19.46
N GLY A 47 -12.25 -0.39 -19.79
CA GLY A 47 -11.30 0.48 -20.50
C GLY A 47 -10.11 0.89 -19.63
N THR A 48 -9.89 2.20 -19.47
CA THR A 48 -8.88 2.74 -18.56
C THR A 48 -9.25 2.37 -17.12
N ARG A 49 -8.30 1.75 -16.41
CA ARG A 49 -8.43 1.36 -15.01
C ARG A 49 -7.57 2.27 -14.17
N GLU A 50 -8.12 2.77 -13.08
CA GLU A 50 -7.36 3.45 -12.04
C GLU A 50 -7.04 2.45 -10.95
N ILE A 51 -5.76 2.20 -10.71
CA ILE A 51 -5.29 1.29 -9.66
C ILE A 51 -4.42 2.05 -8.67
N ARG A 52 -4.60 1.77 -7.39
CA ARG A 52 -3.78 2.35 -6.33
C ARG A 52 -2.99 1.24 -5.65
N LEU A 53 -1.67 1.33 -5.72
CA LEU A 53 -0.75 0.27 -5.31
C LEU A 53 0.09 0.71 -4.13
N VAL A 54 0.37 -0.24 -3.24
CA VAL A 54 1.41 -0.13 -2.22
C VAL A 54 2.68 -0.76 -2.81
N LEU A 55 3.72 0.06 -2.96
CA LEU A 55 4.99 -0.26 -3.58
C LEU A 55 6.09 -0.17 -2.52
N CYS A 56 6.87 -1.23 -2.31
CA CYS A 56 7.94 -1.25 -1.33
C CYS A 56 9.29 -1.65 -1.94
N SER A 57 10.36 -0.96 -1.55
CA SER A 57 11.74 -1.28 -1.87
C SER A 57 12.57 -1.16 -0.59
N GLY A 58 12.95 -2.30 0.00
CA GLY A 58 13.69 -2.33 1.26
C GLY A 58 12.87 -1.75 2.42
N ASP A 59 13.27 -0.58 2.93
CA ASP A 59 12.62 0.15 4.01
C ASP A 59 11.69 1.29 3.54
N ARG A 60 11.66 1.57 2.24
CA ARG A 60 10.81 2.61 1.63
C ARG A 60 9.55 1.98 1.08
N CYS A 61 8.38 2.42 1.55
CA CYS A 61 7.08 2.03 1.00
C CYS A 61 6.30 3.28 0.60
N GLU A 62 5.60 3.21 -0.53
CA GLU A 62 4.81 4.30 -1.09
C GLU A 62 3.46 3.81 -1.58
N CYS A 63 2.44 4.65 -1.42
CA CYS A 63 1.14 4.42 -2.01
C CYS A 63 0.97 5.34 -3.22
N ARG A 64 0.85 4.78 -4.42
CA ARG A 64 0.75 5.54 -5.68
C ARG A 64 -0.47 5.12 -6.49
N SER A 65 -1.13 6.11 -7.09
CA SER A 65 -2.25 5.92 -8.00
C SER A 65 -1.76 5.92 -9.45
N PHE A 66 -2.26 5.00 -10.27
CA PHE A 66 -1.90 4.86 -11.68
C PHE A 66 -3.17 4.74 -12.52
N SER A 67 -3.15 5.36 -13.69
CA SER A 67 -4.07 5.02 -14.77
C SER A 67 -3.39 4.03 -15.70
N VAL A 68 -4.09 2.94 -16.01
CA VAL A 68 -3.61 1.87 -16.87
C VAL A 68 -4.63 1.64 -17.97
N THR A 69 -4.20 1.79 -19.21
CA THR A 69 -5.04 1.55 -20.40
C THR A 69 -4.38 0.50 -21.29
N ALA A 70 -5.07 -0.61 -21.51
CA ALA A 70 -4.63 -1.60 -22.49
C ALA A 70 -4.91 -1.10 -23.91
N LYS A 71 -3.88 -1.04 -24.76
CA LYS A 71 -3.97 -0.56 -26.15
C LYS A 71 -3.17 -1.47 -27.09
N ASP A 72 -3.86 -2.14 -28.00
CA ASP A 72 -3.25 -2.96 -29.08
C ASP A 72 -2.15 -3.94 -28.63
N GLY A 73 -2.28 -4.51 -27.43
CA GLY A 73 -1.31 -5.47 -26.87
C GLY A 73 -0.18 -4.85 -26.05
N SER A 74 -0.15 -3.52 -25.88
CA SER A 74 0.67 -2.81 -24.91
C SER A 74 -0.16 -2.13 -23.83
N TYR A 75 0.51 -1.60 -22.81
CA TYR A 75 -0.09 -0.83 -21.73
C TYR A 75 0.39 0.61 -21.80
N GLU A 76 -0.55 1.54 -21.80
CA GLU A 76 -0.31 2.95 -21.57
C GLU A 76 -0.55 3.22 -20.08
N VAL A 77 0.53 3.53 -19.36
CA VAL A 77 0.52 3.79 -17.92
C VAL A 77 0.86 5.24 -17.68
N ALA A 78 0.11 5.91 -16.82
CA ALA A 78 0.47 7.21 -16.29
C ALA A 78 0.26 7.24 -14.78
N LEU A 79 1.21 7.87 -14.08
CA LEU A 79 1.02 8.23 -12.68
C LEU A 79 -0.12 9.23 -12.59
N LEU A 80 -1.12 8.92 -11.77
CA LEU A 80 -2.15 9.89 -11.43
C LEU A 80 -1.60 10.70 -10.26
N ASP A 81 -1.30 11.97 -10.54
CA ASP A 81 -1.15 12.97 -9.48
C ASP A 81 -2.53 13.16 -8.85
N ASP A 82 -2.90 12.27 -7.93
CA ASP A 82 -3.67 12.73 -6.78
C ASP A 82 -2.72 13.66 -6.00
N ASP A 83 -3.21 14.83 -5.59
CA ASP A 83 -2.61 15.68 -4.55
C ASP A 83 -1.70 14.86 -3.62
N PRO A 84 -0.47 15.29 -3.30
CA PRO A 84 0.53 14.50 -2.56
C PRO A 84 -0.04 14.03 -1.25
N VAL A 85 -0.77 12.89 -1.24
CA VAL A 85 -1.88 12.59 -0.32
C VAL A 85 -2.11 13.78 0.61
N GLY A 86 -2.71 14.84 0.07
CA GLY A 86 -2.96 16.03 0.86
C GLY A 86 -3.61 15.53 2.13
N GLU A 87 -2.93 15.73 3.25
CA GLU A 87 -3.42 15.56 4.61
C GLU A 87 -4.78 14.86 4.63
N VAL A 88 -4.83 13.54 4.79
CA VAL A 88 -6.08 12.92 5.26
C VAL A 88 -6.26 13.48 6.68
N GLN A 89 -6.86 14.66 6.78
CA GLN A 89 -7.52 15.14 7.97
C GLN A 89 -8.65 14.14 8.25
N GLY A 90 -8.32 13.03 8.93
CA GLY A 90 -9.35 12.22 9.57
C GLY A 90 -9.07 10.75 9.84
N SER A 91 -8.25 10.03 9.08
CA SER A 91 -7.99 8.61 9.42
C SER A 91 -6.78 8.02 8.69
N LEU A 92 -5.66 7.96 9.40
CA LEU A 92 -4.53 7.07 9.12
C LEU A 92 -4.98 5.60 9.06
N PRO A 93 -4.34 4.73 8.25
CA PRO A 93 -4.62 3.30 8.24
C PRO A 93 -4.37 2.67 9.61
N ALA A 94 -5.32 1.86 10.06
CA ALA A 94 -5.23 1.09 11.29
C ALA A 94 -4.38 -0.18 11.06
N GLU A 95 -3.09 -0.03 10.80
CA GLU A 95 -2.20 -1.17 10.52
C GLU A 95 -0.84 -0.99 11.18
N LEU A 96 -0.87 -0.76 12.49
CA LEU A 96 0.30 -0.84 13.39
C LEU A 96 -0.05 -1.59 14.67
N ASP A 97 -1.05 -2.47 14.62
CA ASP A 97 -1.31 -3.36 15.75
C ASP A 97 -0.35 -4.56 15.64
N PRO A 98 0.47 -4.84 16.67
CA PRO A 98 1.35 -5.99 16.65
C PRO A 98 0.52 -7.28 16.49
N PRO A 99 1.06 -8.31 15.82
CA PRO A 99 0.32 -9.53 15.53
C PRO A 99 -0.30 -10.11 16.81
N PRO A 100 -1.59 -10.50 16.77
CA PRO A 100 -2.31 -10.91 17.97
C PRO A 100 -1.60 -12.07 18.67
N GLY A 101 -1.11 -11.80 19.89
CA GLY A 101 -0.46 -12.78 20.77
C GLY A 101 1.01 -12.49 21.10
N ALA A 102 1.78 -11.90 20.19
CA ALA A 102 3.20 -11.59 20.45
C ALA A 102 3.35 -10.47 21.51
N LEU A 103 2.53 -9.43 21.40
CA LEU A 103 2.51 -8.32 22.36
C LEU A 103 2.17 -8.79 23.78
N ARG A 104 1.18 -9.67 23.92
CA ARG A 104 0.69 -10.10 25.23
C ARG A 104 1.75 -10.89 26.00
N ARG A 105 2.39 -11.85 25.32
CA ARG A 105 3.47 -12.64 25.92
C ARG A 105 4.67 -11.78 26.30
N TRP A 106 4.98 -10.76 25.49
CA TRP A 106 6.05 -9.82 25.80
C TRP A 106 5.70 -8.94 27.01
N LEU A 107 4.48 -8.39 27.08
CA LEU A 107 4.00 -7.59 28.21
C LEU A 107 4.07 -8.35 29.54
N ASP A 108 3.64 -9.61 29.54
CA ASP A 108 3.71 -10.47 30.73
C ASP A 108 5.15 -10.63 31.24
N VAL A 109 6.15 -10.61 30.35
CA VAL A 109 7.57 -10.74 30.73
C VAL A 109 8.17 -9.42 31.25
N VAL A 110 7.73 -8.27 30.72
CA VAL A 110 8.34 -6.98 31.05
C VAL A 110 7.67 -6.27 32.22
N GLN A 111 6.39 -6.53 32.51
CA GLN A 111 5.68 -5.84 33.59
C GLN A 111 6.32 -6.08 34.97
N ASP A 112 6.80 -7.31 35.23
CA ASP A 112 7.36 -7.69 36.53
C ASP A 112 8.80 -7.20 36.69
N ARG A 113 9.42 -6.71 35.61
CA ARG A 113 10.82 -6.25 35.58
C ARG A 113 10.95 -4.74 35.75
N HIS A 114 9.85 -3.99 35.57
CA HIS A 114 9.89 -2.53 35.53
C HIS A 114 8.75 -1.94 36.37
N ALA A 115 9.02 -0.84 37.06
CA ALA A 115 7.99 -0.15 37.86
C ALA A 115 6.84 0.42 37.00
N PHE A 116 7.09 0.67 35.72
CA PHE A 116 6.10 0.99 34.71
C PHE A 116 6.64 0.64 33.31
N VAL A 117 5.74 0.45 32.35
CA VAL A 117 6.06 0.21 30.94
C VAL A 117 5.41 1.31 30.11
N LEU A 118 6.20 1.98 29.27
CA LEU A 118 5.72 2.97 28.32
C LEU A 118 5.64 2.32 26.93
N LEU A 119 4.42 2.11 26.42
CA LEU A 119 4.21 1.73 25.03
C LEU A 119 3.98 2.99 24.21
N ILE A 120 4.95 3.33 23.37
CA ILE A 120 4.83 4.44 22.41
C ILE A 120 4.34 3.84 21.10
N PHE A 121 3.07 4.09 20.79
CA PHE A 121 2.51 3.81 19.48
C PHE A 121 2.67 5.06 18.62
N TYR A 122 3.59 5.02 17.66
CA TYR A 122 3.70 6.07 16.66
C TYR A 122 2.72 5.78 15.53
N ARG A 123 1.78 6.69 15.28
CA ARG A 123 0.85 6.63 14.14
C ARG A 123 1.01 7.92 13.31
N GLY A 124 2.18 8.11 12.72
CA GLY A 124 2.51 9.26 11.87
C GLY A 124 2.97 8.82 10.49
N TYR A 125 2.60 9.61 9.48
CA TYR A 125 2.92 9.43 8.06
C TYR A 125 4.43 9.47 7.82
N TRP A 126 4.93 8.53 7.01
CA TRP A 126 6.06 8.80 6.11
C TRP A 126 5.49 9.23 4.76
#